data_AF-A0A432RHZ8-F1
#
_entry.id   AF-A0A432RHZ8-F1
#
_cell.length_a   1.000
_cell.length_b   1.000
_cell.length_c   1.000
_cell.angle_alpha   90.00
_cell.angle_beta   90.00
_cell.angle_gamma   90.00
#
_symmetry.space_group_name_H-M   'P 1'
#
loop_
_entity.id
_entity.type
_entity.pdbx_description
1 polymer ?
#
loop_
_entity_poly.entity_id
_entity_poly.type
_entity_poly.pdbx_seq_one_letter_code
_entity_poly.pdbx_strand_id
1 'polypeptide(L)' 'MAFPAISCGVYGYPVELAAKIAIDTLREFVATANPIRKILLACLEEDVFHTYSARLPP' A
#
# COMPACT_ATOMS: atom_id res chain seq x y z
N MET A 1 5.81 -10.98 0.89
CA MET A 1 5.87 -10.02 2.01
C MET A 1 4.52 -9.34 2.13
N ALA A 2 4.07 -8.96 3.33
CA ALA A 2 2.77 -8.32 3.55
C ALA A 2 2.91 -7.14 4.51
N PHE A 3 2.23 -6.03 4.22
CA PHE A 3 2.23 -4.82 5.03
C PHE A 3 0.80 -4.31 5.23
N PRO A 4 0.44 -3.80 6.42
CA PRO A 4 -0.84 -3.13 6.65
C PRO A 4 -0.83 -1.69 6.08
N ALA A 5 -1.92 -0.96 6.24
CA ALA A 5 -1.95 0.49 6.03
C ALA A 5 -1.11 1.21 7.11
N ILE A 6 0.19 1.34 6.84
CA ILE A 6 1.18 1.86 7.79
C ILE A 6 0.79 3.29 8.21
N SER A 7 0.83 3.54 9.52
CA SER A 7 0.51 4.83 10.16
C SER A 7 -0.96 5.28 10.08
N CYS A 8 -1.86 4.53 9.45
CA CYS A 8 -3.28 4.90 9.35
C CYS A 8 -4.14 4.53 10.58
N GLY A 9 -3.61 3.73 11.51
CA GLY A 9 -4.30 3.38 12.76
C GLY A 9 -4.19 4.47 13.81
N VAL A 10 -3.67 4.13 15.00
CA VAL A 10 -3.53 5.06 16.14
C VAL A 10 -2.73 6.33 15.80
N TYR A 11 -1.84 6.28 14.79
CA TYR A 11 -1.07 7.44 14.36
C TYR A 11 -1.83 8.39 13.43
N GLY A 12 -3.03 8.03 12.97
CA GLY A 12 -3.97 8.94 12.30
C GLY A 12 -3.49 9.52 10.97
N TYR A 13 -2.50 8.91 10.31
CA TYR A 13 -2.04 9.39 9.01
C TYR A 13 -3.11 9.15 7.94
N PRO A 14 -3.46 10.16 7.10
CA PRO A 14 -4.55 10.03 6.14
C PRO A 14 -4.35 8.86 5.17
N VAL A 15 -5.39 8.04 5.00
CA VAL A 15 -5.34 6.80 4.22
C VAL A 15 -5.04 7.08 2.74
N GLU A 16 -5.59 8.15 2.19
CA GLU A 16 -5.39 8.54 0.79
C GLU A 16 -3.94 8.94 0.51
N LEU A 17 -3.30 9.59 1.48
CA LEU A 17 -1.89 9.97 1.39
C LEU A 17 -0.99 8.74 1.60
N ALA A 18 -1.31 7.89 2.58
CA ALA A 18 -0.59 6.65 2.82
C ALA A 18 -0.63 5.72 1.60
N ALA A 19 -1.82 5.53 1.01
CA ALA A 19 -2.01 4.68 -0.15
C ALA A 19 -1.20 5.19 -1.36
N LYS A 20 -1.13 6.51 -1.56
CA LYS A 20 -0.28 7.10 -2.61
C LYS A 20 1.19 6.73 -2.37
N ILE A 21 1.70 7.03 -1.18
CA ILE A 21 3.11 6.79 -0.83
C ILE A 21 3.44 5.30 -0.96
N ALA A 22 2.62 4.43 -0.37
CA ALA A 22 2.83 2.99 -0.40
C ALA A 22 2.90 2.43 -1.83
N ILE A 23 1.94 2.78 -2.69
CA ILE A 23 1.91 2.28 -4.07
C ILE A 23 3.10 2.82 -4.87
N ASP A 24 3.40 4.12 -4.79
CA ASP A 24 4.50 4.73 -5.54
C ASP A 24 5.85 4.12 -5.13
N THR A 25 6.11 4.01 -3.83
CA THR A 25 7.34 3.39 -3.30
C THR A 25 7.45 1.92 -3.69
N LEU A 26 6.34 1.16 -3.64
CA LEU A 26 6.35 -0.24 -4.05
C LEU A 26 6.60 -0.40 -5.55
N ARG A 27 6.09 0.50 -6.39
CA ARG A 27 6.35 0.49 -7.84
C ARG A 27 7.81 0.76 -8.14
N GLU A 28 8.40 1.77 -7.50
CA GLU A 28 9.82 2.06 -7.61
C GLU A 28 10.68 0.88 -7.16
N PHE A 29 10.31 0.27 -6.03
CA PHE A 29 11.00 -0.90 -5.50
C PHE A 29 10.93 -2.12 -6.43
N VAL A 30 9.75 -2.44 -6.96
CA VAL A 30 9.56 -3.57 -7.89
C VAL A 30 10.24 -3.34 -9.24
N ALA A 31 10.41 -2.07 -9.66
CA ALA A 31 11.16 -1.74 -10.88
C ALA A 31 12.67 -2.00 -10.74
N THR A 32 13.19 -2.14 -9.52
CA THR A 32 14.58 -2.57 -9.28
C THR A 32 14.70 -4.10 -9.39
N ALA A 33 15.91 -4.62 -9.64
CA ALA A 33 16.17 -6.07 -9.69
C ALA A 33 16.02 -6.74 -8.31
N ASN A 34 14.78 -6.91 -7.88
CA ASN A 34 14.43 -7.33 -6.54
C ASN A 34 14.00 -8.81 -6.50
N PRO A 35 14.49 -9.63 -5.54
CA PRO A 35 14.07 -11.03 -5.42
C PRO A 35 12.64 -11.22 -4.90
N ILE A 36 11.95 -10.16 -4.45
CA ILE A 36 10.59 -10.28 -3.90
C ILE A 36 9.57 -10.58 -5.01
N ARG A 37 8.96 -11.77 -4.94
CA ARG A 37 7.97 -12.24 -5.94
C ARG A 37 6.53 -11.78 -5.68
N LYS A 38 6.19 -11.42 -4.44
CA LYS A 38 4.82 -11.05 -4.06
C LYS A 38 4.80 -10.09 -2.87
N ILE A 39 4.05 -9.01 -3.02
CA ILE A 39 3.76 -8.01 -1.99
C ILE A 39 2.25 -7.96 -1.79
N LEU A 40 1.80 -7.98 -0.54
CA LEU A 40 0.40 -7.93 -0.15
C LEU A 40 0.16 -6.68 0.70
N LEU A 41 -0.84 -5.88 0.31
CA LEU A 41 -1.33 -4.74 1.08
C LEU A 41 -2.55 -5.22 1.89
N ALA A 42 -2.32 -5.54 3.16
CA ALA A 42 -3.32 -6.11 4.06
C ALA A 42 -4.19 -5.00 4.65
N CYS A 43 -5.29 -4.71 3.95
CA CYS A 43 -6.29 -3.73 4.40
C CYS A 43 -7.29 -4.42 5.33
N LEU A 44 -7.46 -3.88 6.55
CA LEU A 44 -8.42 -4.43 7.52
C LEU A 44 -9.83 -3.88 7.27
N GLU A 45 -9.92 -2.58 6.99
CA GLU A 45 -11.18 -1.88 6.78
C GLU A 45 -11.47 -1.75 5.27
N GLU A 46 -12.77 -1.69 4.93
CA GLU A 46 -13.23 -1.71 3.53
C GLU A 46 -12.93 -0.40 2.80
N ASP A 47 -13.02 0.73 3.48
CA ASP A 47 -12.62 2.05 2.98
C ASP A 47 -11.11 2.12 2.66
N VAL A 48 -10.28 1.54 3.52
CA VAL A 48 -8.84 1.38 3.30
C VAL A 48 -8.60 0.50 2.09
N PHE A 49 -9.29 -0.64 1.98
CA PHE A 49 -9.19 -1.51 0.82
C PHE A 49 -9.54 -0.78 -0.48
N HIS A 50 -10.66 -0.06 -0.54
CA HIS A 50 -11.07 0.70 -1.71
C HIS A 50 -10.06 1.79 -2.07
N THR A 51 -9.53 2.49 -1.08
CA THR A 51 -8.55 3.58 -1.27
C THR A 51 -7.24 3.06 -1.85
N TYR A 52 -6.76 1.91 -1.39
CA TYR A 52 -5.57 1.26 -1.93
C TYR A 52 -5.85 0.62 -3.31
N SER A 53 -6.99 -0.05 -3.47
CA SER A 53 -7.37 -0.73 -4.72
C SER A 53 -7.56 0.25 -5.88
N ALA A 54 -8.13 1.43 -5.63
CA ALA A 54 -8.33 2.47 -6.65
C ALA A 54 -7.01 3.03 -7.21
N ARG A 55 -5.88 2.81 -6.53
CA ARG A 55 -4.54 3.25 -6.95
C ARG A 55 -3.73 2.14 -7.61
N LEU A 56 -4.19 0.89 -7.54
CA LEU A 56 -3.53 -0.19 -8.26
C LEU A 56 -3.84 -0.07 -9.77
N PRO A 57 -2.85 -0.34 -10.64
CA PRO A 57 -3.12 -0.47 -12.06
C PRO A 57 -4.10 -1.65 -12.31
N PRO A 58 -4.88 -1.60 -13.41
CA PRO A 58 -5.79 -2.68 -13.79
C PRO A 58 -5.07 -4.00 -14.05
#